data_AF-A0AAV0Y082-F1
#
_entry.id   AF-A0AAV0Y082-F1
#
_cell.length_a   1.000
_cell.length_b   1.000
_cell.length_c   1.000
_cell.angle_alpha   90.00
_cell.angle_beta   90.00
_cell.angle_gamma   90.00
#
_symmetry.space_group_name_H-M   'P 1'
#
loop_
_entity.id
_entity.type
_entity.pdbx_description
1 polymer ?
#
loop_
_entity_poly.entity_id
_entity_poly.type
_entity_poly.pdbx_seq_one_letter_code
_entity_poly.pdbx_strand_id
1 'polypeptide(L)'
;MKNRSVDENSEKVNWLKIKVMRYEKSNPSAIKFKYNYSDEEFKIIRVGGRGRPPKCPQTLKQLYTKQIPISDAKKKDLLKLCNTEAIPKEFHEWYKNIPSCTKNKDANIIITEFEDQSE
;
A
#
# COMPACT_ATOMS: atom_id res chain seq x y z
N MET A 1 -13.14 9.94 8.20
CA MET A 1 -13.73 9.43 6.91
C MET A 1 -15.11 8.81 7.20
N LYS A 2 -16.21 9.25 6.55
CA LYS A 2 -17.58 8.91 7.00
C LYS A 2 -18.32 7.74 6.29
N ASN A 3 -17.86 7.23 5.14
CA ASN A 3 -18.63 6.24 4.35
C ASN A 3 -17.94 4.87 4.28
N ARG A 4 -17.79 4.18 5.43
CA ARG A 4 -17.25 2.79 5.48
C ARG A 4 -18.13 1.83 6.28
N SER A 5 -19.11 2.33 7.03
CA SER A 5 -19.96 1.51 7.91
C SER A 5 -21.19 0.95 7.22
N VAL A 6 -21.51 1.41 6.01
CA VAL A 6 -22.75 1.09 5.29
C VAL A 6 -22.46 0.79 3.82
N ASP A 7 -23.15 -0.19 3.26
CA ASP A 7 -23.10 -0.51 1.83
C ASP A 7 -24.08 0.36 1.02
N GLU A 8 -24.12 0.14 -0.31
CA GLU A 8 -25.01 0.85 -1.22
C GLU A 8 -26.50 0.59 -0.94
N ASN A 9 -26.84 -0.55 -0.33
CA ASN A 9 -28.20 -0.93 0.04
C ASN A 9 -28.61 -0.41 1.42
N SER A 10 -27.80 0.46 2.03
CA SER A 10 -28.00 0.97 3.40
C SER A 10 -27.89 -0.10 4.50
N GLU A 11 -27.26 -1.25 4.22
CA GLU A 11 -26.98 -2.28 5.20
C GLU A 11 -25.64 -2.02 5.91
N LYS A 12 -25.59 -2.34 7.21
CA LYS A 12 -24.36 -2.20 7.99
C LYS A 12 -23.31 -3.21 7.54
N VAL A 13 -22.13 -2.71 7.18
CA VAL A 13 -20.99 -3.54 6.78
C VAL A 13 -20.30 -4.08 8.03
N ASN A 14 -20.20 -5.41 8.12
CA ASN A 14 -19.39 -6.05 9.16
C ASN A 14 -17.99 -6.38 8.62
N TRP A 15 -17.04 -5.47 8.87
CA TRP A 15 -15.66 -5.57 8.38
C TRP A 15 -14.96 -6.87 8.76
N LEU A 16 -15.22 -7.40 9.96
CA LEU A 16 -14.60 -8.63 10.46
C LEU A 16 -15.06 -9.89 9.72
N LYS A 17 -16.22 -9.84 9.06
CA LYS A 17 -16.77 -10.98 8.31
C LYS A 17 -16.32 -11.00 6.85
N ILE A 18 -15.69 -9.94 6.35
CA ILE A 18 -15.31 -9.83 4.93
C ILE A 18 -14.19 -10.82 4.64
N LYS A 19 -14.39 -11.69 3.64
CA LYS A 19 -13.37 -12.65 3.18
C LYS A 19 -12.73 -12.26 1.86
N VAL A 20 -13.44 -11.49 1.04
CA VAL A 20 -12.98 -11.07 -0.29
C VAL A 20 -13.22 -9.58 -0.47
N MET A 21 -12.18 -8.88 -0.90
CA MET A 21 -12.26 -7.48 -1.35
C MET A 21 -11.72 -7.38 -2.77
N ARG A 22 -12.40 -6.60 -3.60
CA ARG A 22 -12.03 -6.36 -5.00
C ARG A 22 -12.01 -4.86 -5.27
N TYR A 23 -10.92 -4.42 -5.89
CA TYR A 23 -10.70 -3.03 -6.29
C TYR A 23 -10.55 -2.97 -7.80
N GLU A 24 -11.24 -2.03 -8.45
CA GLU A 24 -11.22 -1.88 -9.90
C GLU A 24 -10.74 -0.48 -10.26
N LYS A 25 -9.80 -0.39 -11.21
CA LYS A 25 -9.31 0.90 -11.72
C LYS A 25 -10.42 1.73 -12.38
N SER A 26 -11.45 1.07 -12.93
CA SER A 26 -12.63 1.73 -13.49
C SER A 26 -13.48 2.44 -12.45
N ASN A 27 -13.51 1.93 -11.21
CA ASN A 27 -14.36 2.44 -10.13
C ASN A 27 -13.54 2.70 -8.86
N PRO A 28 -12.65 3.71 -8.86
CA PRO A 28 -11.73 3.98 -7.74
C PRO A 28 -12.44 4.38 -6.44
N SER A 29 -13.68 4.87 -6.54
CA SER A 29 -14.47 5.33 -5.40
C SER A 29 -15.34 4.24 -4.76
N ALA A 30 -15.22 2.99 -5.22
CA ALA A 30 -16.04 1.87 -4.77
C ALA A 30 -15.16 0.69 -4.33
N ILE A 31 -15.52 0.10 -3.20
CA ILE A 31 -14.96 -1.16 -2.73
C ILE A 31 -16.02 -2.24 -2.92
N LYS A 32 -15.69 -3.28 -3.68
CA LYS A 32 -16.53 -4.47 -3.83
C LYS A 32 -16.10 -5.51 -2.80
N PHE A 33 -17.03 -6.11 -2.07
CA PHE A 33 -16.70 -7.10 -1.05
C PHE A 33 -17.71 -8.27 -0.99
N LYS A 34 -17.28 -9.39 -0.40
CA LYS A 34 -18.09 -10.58 -0.12
C LYS A 34 -17.80 -11.14 1.27
N TYR A 35 -18.81 -11.76 1.87
CA TYR A 35 -18.66 -12.45 3.15
C TYR A 35 -18.24 -13.91 2.96
N ASN A 36 -18.68 -14.57 1.88
CA ASN A 36 -18.28 -15.93 1.54
C ASN A 36 -17.66 -16.01 0.14
N TYR A 37 -16.85 -17.04 -0.08
CA TYR A 37 -16.25 -17.32 -1.39
C TYR A 37 -17.26 -17.82 -2.41
N SER A 38 -18.35 -18.45 -1.94
CA SER A 38 -19.44 -18.99 -2.76
C SER A 38 -20.43 -17.94 -3.24
N ASP A 39 -20.43 -16.74 -2.66
CA ASP A 39 -21.34 -15.68 -3.08
C ASP A 39 -21.01 -15.27 -4.53
N GLU A 40 -22.01 -15.22 -5.41
CA GLU A 40 -21.80 -14.82 -6.82
C GLU A 40 -21.65 -13.30 -6.94
N GLU A 41 -22.46 -12.55 -6.20
CA GLU A 41 -22.55 -11.09 -6.27
C GLU A 41 -21.66 -10.38 -5.24
N PHE A 42 -21.13 -9.22 -5.61
CA PHE A 42 -20.36 -8.36 -4.70
C PHE A 42 -21.26 -7.27 -4.13
N LYS A 43 -21.18 -7.07 -2.81
CA LYS A 43 -21.71 -5.87 -2.16
C LYS A 43 -20.76 -4.70 -2.39
N ILE A 44 -21.29 -3.48 -2.43
CA ILE A 44 -20.52 -2.28 -2.80
C ILE A 44 -20.54 -1.27 -1.65
N ILE A 45 -19.36 -0.80 -1.26
CA ILE A 45 -19.17 0.33 -0.34
C ILE A 45 -18.67 1.52 -1.15
N ARG A 46 -19.40 2.62 -1.16
CA ARG A 46 -18.98 3.87 -1.79
C ARG A 46 -18.10 4.67 -0.84
N VAL A 47 -16.79 4.65 -1.07
CA VAL A 47 -15.79 5.32 -0.23
C VAL A 47 -15.60 6.79 -0.61
N GLY A 48 -16.10 7.19 -1.78
CA GLY A 48 -16.22 8.60 -2.14
C GLY A 48 -17.08 9.37 -1.13
N GLY A 49 -16.60 10.51 -0.67
CA GLY A 49 -17.39 11.40 0.19
C GLY A 49 -18.64 11.92 -0.54
N ARG A 50 -19.68 12.28 0.23
CA ARG A 50 -20.78 13.09 -0.30
C ARG A 50 -20.24 14.51 -0.50
N GLY A 51 -20.14 14.98 -1.74
CA GLY A 51 -19.58 16.29 -2.07
C GLY A 51 -18.77 16.28 -3.37
N ARG A 52 -17.92 17.30 -3.55
CA ARG A 52 -17.04 17.39 -4.72
C ARG A 52 -16.12 16.16 -4.76
N PRO A 53 -16.12 15.36 -5.84
CA PRO A 53 -15.22 14.23 -5.92
C PRO A 53 -13.77 14.73 -5.81
N PRO A 54 -12.92 14.09 -4.99
CA PRO A 54 -11.51 14.43 -4.98
C PRO A 54 -10.97 14.25 -6.40
N LYS A 55 -10.22 15.24 -6.89
CA LYS A 55 -9.48 15.11 -8.15
C LYS A 55 -8.36 14.09 -7.94
N CYS A 56 -8.69 12.80 -7.93
CA CYS A 56 -7.69 11.76 -8.05
C CYS A 56 -7.02 11.96 -9.42
N PRO A 57 -5.68 12.05 -9.48
CA PRO A 57 -5.00 12.19 -10.75
C PRO A 57 -5.28 10.94 -11.59
N GLN A 58 -5.83 11.11 -12.79
CA GLN A 58 -6.08 10.02 -13.75
C GLN A 58 -4.77 9.28 -14.09
N THR A 59 -3.65 10.01 -14.03
CA THR A 59 -2.30 9.53 -14.29
C THR A 59 -1.39 9.89 -13.13
N LEU A 60 -0.83 8.88 -12.46
CA LEU A 60 0.22 9.09 -11.46
C LEU A 60 1.49 9.56 -12.15
N LYS A 61 2.12 10.61 -11.63
CA LYS A 61 3.45 11.02 -12.07
C LYS A 61 4.46 10.07 -11.44
N GLN A 62 5.39 9.55 -12.24
CA GLN A 62 6.50 8.76 -11.75
C GLN A 62 7.35 9.62 -10.80
N LEU A 63 7.37 9.28 -9.51
CA LEU A 63 8.09 10.04 -8.50
C LEU A 63 9.61 9.85 -8.59
N TYR A 64 10.05 8.65 -8.97
CA TYR A 64 11.46 8.27 -9.05
C TYR A 64 11.80 7.79 -10.45
N THR A 65 12.76 8.45 -11.10
CA THR A 65 13.26 8.07 -12.44
C THR A 65 14.26 6.92 -12.39
N LYS A 66 14.88 6.69 -11.23
CA LYS A 66 15.90 5.66 -10.98
C LYS A 66 15.70 5.08 -9.57
N GLN A 67 16.31 3.92 -9.32
CA GLN A 67 16.34 3.34 -7.99
C GLN A 67 17.01 4.31 -6.99
N ILE A 68 16.42 4.42 -5.81
CA ILE A 68 16.92 5.30 -4.75
C ILE A 68 18.15 4.62 -4.13
N PRO A 69 19.34 5.25 -4.15
CA PRO A 69 20.51 4.67 -3.52
C PRO A 69 20.37 4.68 -1.99
N ILE A 70 20.89 3.64 -1.35
CA ILE A 70 21.01 3.56 0.11
C ILE A 70 22.38 4.07 0.58
N SER A 71 22.52 4.37 1.87
CA SER A 71 23.84 4.67 2.44
C SER A 71 24.78 3.47 2.35
N ASP A 72 26.07 3.74 2.14
CA ASP A 72 27.09 2.68 2.07
C ASP A 72 27.16 1.84 3.36
N ALA A 73 26.88 2.45 4.52
CA ALA A 73 26.79 1.76 5.80
C ALA A 73 25.68 0.70 5.78
N LYS A 74 24.46 1.07 5.37
CA LYS A 74 23.35 0.12 5.25
C LYS A 74 23.64 -0.98 4.24
N LYS A 75 24.26 -0.66 3.11
CA LYS A 75 24.63 -1.70 2.13
C LYS A 75 25.60 -2.72 2.71
N LYS A 76 26.60 -2.27 3.47
CA LYS A 76 27.54 -3.18 4.15
C LYS A 76 26.83 -4.10 5.16
N ASP A 77 25.91 -3.55 5.95
CA ASP A 77 25.15 -4.34 6.92
C ASP A 77 24.25 -5.38 6.23
N LEU A 78 23.58 -5.01 5.13
CA LEU A 78 22.77 -5.94 4.34
C LEU A 78 23.60 -7.07 3.73
N LEU A 79 24.80 -6.75 3.22
CA LEU A 79 25.73 -7.78 2.71
C LEU A 79 26.25 -8.68 3.83
N LYS A 80 26.45 -8.14 5.03
CA LYS A 80 26.80 -8.94 6.21
C LYS A 80 25.70 -9.94 6.54
N LEU A 81 24.43 -9.53 6.50
CA LEU A 81 23.27 -10.42 6.72
C LEU A 81 23.15 -11.51 5.63
N CYS A 82 23.52 -11.19 4.39
CA CYS A 82 23.63 -12.20 3.33
C CYS A 82 24.73 -13.22 3.66
N ASN A 83 25.90 -12.74 4.09
CA ASN A 83 27.06 -13.61 4.40
C ASN A 83 26.82 -14.50 5.62
N THR A 84 26.06 -14.03 6.61
CA THR A 84 25.69 -14.83 7.80
C THR A 84 24.53 -15.79 7.54
N GLU A 85 24.08 -15.92 6.28
CA GLU A 85 22.93 -16.74 5.85
C GLU A 85 21.61 -16.41 6.60
N ALA A 86 21.53 -15.24 7.23
CA ALA A 86 20.30 -14.75 7.86
C ALA A 86 19.26 -14.35 6.80
N ILE A 87 19.73 -13.96 5.62
CA ILE A 87 18.92 -13.75 4.42
C ILE A 87 19.08 -14.98 3.50
N PRO A 88 17.98 -15.57 2.99
CA PRO A 88 18.06 -16.69 2.04
C PRO A 88 18.85 -16.36 0.78
N LYS A 89 19.61 -17.34 0.25
CA LYS A 89 20.52 -17.18 -0.90
C LYS A 89 19.84 -16.66 -2.15
N GLU A 90 18.57 -17.00 -2.35
CA GLU A 90 17.74 -16.55 -3.46
C GLU A 90 17.64 -15.02 -3.55
N PHE A 91 17.76 -14.32 -2.43
CA PHE A 91 17.65 -12.86 -2.37
C PHE A 91 19.00 -12.15 -2.41
N HIS A 92 20.13 -12.86 -2.33
CA HIS A 92 21.46 -12.24 -2.23
C HIS A 92 21.80 -11.36 -3.44
N GLU A 93 21.42 -11.81 -4.64
CA GLU A 93 21.66 -11.06 -5.87
C GLU A 93 20.92 -9.72 -5.88
N TRP A 94 19.69 -9.70 -5.35
CA TRP A 94 18.90 -8.48 -5.21
C TRP A 94 19.62 -7.46 -4.31
N TYR A 95 20.06 -7.86 -3.11
CA TYR A 95 20.75 -6.96 -2.17
C TYR A 95 22.10 -6.47 -2.69
N LYS A 96 22.84 -7.28 -3.46
CA LYS A 96 24.11 -6.87 -4.09
C LYS A 96 23.90 -5.75 -5.11
N ASN A 97 22.81 -5.82 -5.87
CA ASN A 97 22.48 -4.91 -6.96
C ASN A 97 21.87 -3.57 -6.50
N ILE A 98 21.54 -3.40 -5.21
CA ILE A 98 21.03 -2.13 -4.69
C ILE A 98 22.12 -1.03 -4.85
N PRO A 99 21.82 0.11 -5.49
CA PRO A 99 22.78 1.21 -5.60
C PRO A 99 23.06 1.83 -4.23
N SER A 100 24.30 2.28 -3.99
CA SER A 100 24.68 2.97 -2.76
C SER A 100 25.32 4.32 -3.01
N CYS A 101 25.31 5.18 -1.99
CA CYS A 101 25.91 6.50 -2.03
C CYS A 101 26.62 6.82 -0.70
N THR A 102 27.71 7.57 -0.81
CA THR A 102 28.52 8.04 0.33
C THR A 102 27.85 9.13 1.15
N LYS A 103 26.84 9.82 0.59
CA LYS A 103 26.15 10.91 1.27
C LYS A 103 25.15 10.33 2.27
N ASN A 104 25.19 10.78 3.52
CA ASN A 104 24.19 10.53 4.57
C ASN A 104 22.85 11.21 4.25
N LYS A 105 22.30 10.95 3.08
CA LYS A 105 20.89 11.14 2.78
C LYS A 105 20.33 9.75 2.67
N ASP A 106 20.22 9.08 3.82
CA ASP A 106 19.10 8.16 3.95
C ASP A 106 17.88 8.98 3.54
N ALA A 107 17.27 8.63 2.41
CA ALA A 107 16.04 9.29 2.02
C ALA A 107 15.13 9.16 3.22
N ASN A 108 14.85 10.27 3.91
CA ASN A 108 13.73 10.39 4.81
C ASN A 108 12.52 10.18 3.91
N ILE A 109 12.21 8.91 3.64
CA ILE A 109 10.89 8.49 3.24
C ILE A 109 10.09 8.88 4.47
N ILE A 110 9.44 10.05 4.38
CA ILE A 110 8.38 10.42 5.31
C ILE A 110 7.35 9.33 5.08
N ILE A 111 7.45 8.25 5.85
CA ILE A 111 6.34 7.36 6.09
C ILE A 111 5.38 8.28 6.83
N THR A 112 4.47 8.91 6.10
CA THR A 112 3.41 9.68 6.71
C THR A 112 2.53 8.64 7.39
N GLU A 113 2.91 8.29 8.62
CA GLU A 113 2.02 7.64 9.57
C GLU A 113 0.86 8.63 9.72
N PHE A 114 -0.24 8.34 9.03
CA PHE A 114 -1.50 8.99 9.30
C PHE A 114 -1.91 8.52 10.69
N GLU A 115 -1.48 9.24 11.73
CA GLU A 115 -2.09 9.14 13.04
C GLU A 115 -3.57 9.56 12.89
N ASP A 116 -4.46 8.58 12.99
CA ASP A 116 -5.89 8.77 13.11
C ASP A 116 -6.17 9.29 14.53
N GLN A 117 -5.94 10.59 14.75
CA GLN A 117 -6.39 11.28 15.95
C GLN A 117 -7.90 11.53 15.79
N SER A 118 -8.69 10.53 16.18
CA SER A 118 -10.13 10.67 16.37
C SER A 118 -10.40 11.22 17.78
N GLU A 119 -10.84 12.48 17.86
CA GLU A 119 -11.73 12.99 18.93
C GLU A 119 -13.15 13.16 18.37
#